data_AF-A0AAW0F717-F1
#
_entry.id   AF-A0AAW0F717-F1
#
_cell.length_a   1.000
_cell.length_b   1.000
_cell.length_c   1.000
_cell.angle_alpha   90.00
_cell.angle_beta   90.00
_cell.angle_gamma   90.00
#
_symmetry.space_group_name_H-M   'P 1'
#
loop_
_entity.id
_entity.type
_entity.pdbx_description
1 polymer ?
#
loop_
_entity_poly.entity_id
_entity_poly.type
_entity_poly.pdbx_seq_one_letter_code
_entity_poly.pdbx_strand_id
1 'polypeptide(L)'
;MEPVTKVDTFATHAAAASPTTVVGGSLVILPHAEEVELCRGSVPMAICSTTGRLNRRATNTTTGGDSSSKENEEGIDHASAAASPSPDTASQQQRSTAITTQVAAAVSAHRRAGVSKQVEYKCYDVFGFRVSEEEKAGEYLERRSGHGAAESLRTWESVVAHWPSVRPGKLKEYCRRGVPQPKRGAVWQRLLRSWGMKEQHPGEYARLRSQPLASADVEGVIERDLDRTFPTHRLFDEDGAGHGQQMLRSILRAYANYNVGVGYCQGMGFLAATLILQVEVEEDAFWAFAAVMEDKRYNMKAIFAPGFPQLQCTFRVFEALMRKRLPELYVHLHDRHQIHPSFYAVHWFMTVFTYYFNFGLVSRIWDMFLCEGWKPVYRIALALLKLEERRLLSLTTETELLLALKAIQESKQPVELLKTALKIKFKSAYVNKLVAEFNAQGK
;
A
#
# COMPACT_ATOMS: atom_id res chain seq x y z
N MET A 1 0.46 58.33 -11.33
CA MET A 1 -0.40 59.48 -10.98
C MET A 1 -1.78 58.94 -10.70
N GLU A 2 -2.34 59.24 -9.53
CA GLU A 2 -3.79 59.15 -9.29
C GLU A 2 -4.46 60.41 -9.89
N PRO A 3 -5.79 60.54 -9.82
CA PRO A 3 -6.39 61.04 -8.57
C PRO A 3 -7.56 60.20 -8.04
N VAL A 4 -7.82 60.37 -6.74
CA VAL A 4 -8.90 59.73 -5.97
C VAL A 4 -10.10 60.68 -5.84
N THR A 5 -11.32 60.13 -5.92
CA THR A 5 -12.52 60.75 -5.31
C THR A 5 -13.33 59.70 -4.55
N LYS A 6 -13.63 59.97 -3.28
CA LYS A 6 -14.58 59.22 -2.44
C LYS A 6 -15.98 59.85 -2.51
N VAL A 7 -16.97 59.15 -1.95
CA VAL A 7 -18.23 59.60 -1.26
C VAL A 7 -19.29 58.50 -1.47
N ASP A 8 -20.14 58.13 -0.51
CA ASP A 8 -19.92 57.87 0.92
C ASP A 8 -21.02 56.89 1.41
N THR A 9 -20.84 56.37 2.62
CA THR A 9 -21.72 55.47 3.38
C THR A 9 -23.23 55.71 3.31
N PHE A 10 -24.00 54.61 3.35
CA PHE A 10 -25.15 54.51 4.28
C PHE A 10 -25.25 53.08 4.86
N ALA A 11 -25.74 52.96 6.09
CA ALA A 11 -25.91 51.70 6.82
C ALA A 11 -27.19 51.73 7.69
N THR A 12 -27.52 50.58 8.30
CA THR A 12 -28.73 50.20 9.10
C THR A 12 -29.86 49.60 8.25
N HIS A 13 -30.47 48.46 8.60
CA HIS A 13 -30.97 48.06 9.93
C HIS A 13 -30.87 46.55 10.22
N ALA A 14 -31.05 46.17 11.49
CA ALA A 14 -31.23 44.79 11.93
C ALA A 14 -32.67 44.54 12.42
N ALA A 15 -33.15 43.30 12.27
CA ALA A 15 -34.32 42.74 12.95
C ALA A 15 -34.15 41.23 13.08
N ALA A 16 -34.66 40.62 14.15
CA ALA A 16 -34.54 39.19 14.44
C ALA A 16 -35.90 38.56 14.74
N ALA A 17 -36.11 37.32 14.28
CA ALA A 17 -37.25 36.48 14.68
C ALA A 17 -36.93 34.99 14.49
N SER A 18 -37.45 34.17 15.40
CA SER A 18 -37.47 32.69 15.39
C SER A 18 -38.64 32.27 16.32
N PRO A 19 -39.02 30.98 16.48
CA PRO A 19 -38.73 29.78 15.67
C PRO A 19 -40.00 28.97 15.30
N THR A 20 -39.91 28.00 14.37
CA THR A 20 -40.85 26.86 14.32
C THR A 20 -40.19 25.57 13.77
N THR A 21 -40.47 24.42 14.37
CA THR A 21 -40.18 23.05 13.88
C THR A 21 -41.26 22.57 12.88
N VAL A 22 -41.24 21.39 12.22
CA VAL A 22 -40.55 20.07 12.30
C VAL A 22 -40.44 19.51 10.85
N VAL A 23 -39.88 18.34 10.45
CA VAL A 23 -39.32 17.11 11.05
C VAL A 23 -38.22 16.53 10.13
N GLY A 24 -37.39 15.60 10.62
CA GLY A 24 -37.09 14.33 9.91
C GLY A 24 -35.91 14.25 8.92
N GLY A 25 -34.79 13.64 9.34
CA GLY A 25 -33.66 13.32 8.44
C GLY A 25 -32.36 12.92 9.16
N SER A 26 -32.37 11.82 9.91
CA SER A 26 -31.25 11.44 10.80
C SER A 26 -30.01 10.92 10.07
N LEU A 27 -29.08 11.82 9.71
CA LEU A 27 -27.72 11.46 9.32
C LEU A 27 -26.92 11.00 10.56
N VAL A 28 -26.59 9.72 10.65
CA VAL A 28 -25.88 9.15 11.82
C VAL A 28 -24.38 9.48 11.76
N ILE A 29 -24.02 10.63 12.33
CA ILE A 29 -22.65 10.95 12.72
C ILE A 29 -22.43 10.43 14.14
N LEU A 30 -21.37 9.63 14.36
CA LEU A 30 -20.96 9.14 15.69
C LEU A 30 -19.47 9.44 15.94
N PRO A 31 -19.04 9.58 17.21
CA PRO A 31 -18.17 10.71 17.59
C PRO A 31 -16.67 10.43 17.67
N HIS A 32 -15.91 11.52 17.74
CA HIS A 32 -14.47 11.61 17.98
C HIS A 32 -14.17 11.82 19.47
N ALA A 33 -13.28 11.00 20.06
CA ALA A 33 -12.55 11.21 21.34
C ALA A 33 -11.56 10.03 21.55
N GLU A 34 -10.44 10.07 22.29
CA GLU A 34 -9.59 11.15 22.84
C GLU A 34 -8.24 10.52 23.30
N GLU A 35 -7.14 11.30 23.32
CA GLU A 35 -5.95 11.19 24.22
C GLU A 35 -5.14 9.85 24.33
N VAL A 36 -3.89 9.75 24.82
CA VAL A 36 -2.83 10.76 25.10
C VAL A 36 -1.42 10.26 24.68
N GLU A 37 -0.44 11.14 24.90
CA GLU A 37 1.00 11.18 24.58
C GLU A 37 1.91 10.09 25.18
N LEU A 38 3.15 9.93 24.64
CA LEU A 38 4.29 9.52 25.47
C LEU A 38 5.66 9.90 24.86
N CYS A 39 6.37 10.81 25.52
CA CYS A 39 7.66 11.32 25.07
C CYS A 39 8.85 10.42 25.50
N ARG A 40 9.94 10.46 24.72
CA ARG A 40 11.31 9.94 25.02
C ARG A 40 11.46 8.48 25.48
N GLY A 41 12.16 7.68 24.65
CA GLY A 41 13.08 6.66 25.19
C GLY A 41 12.50 5.29 25.54
N SER A 42 11.48 4.80 24.83
CA SER A 42 11.08 3.38 24.88
C SER A 42 10.76 2.82 23.49
N VAL A 43 10.92 1.50 23.33
CA VAL A 43 10.79 0.80 22.03
C VAL A 43 9.35 0.34 21.81
N PRO A 44 8.73 0.66 20.65
CA PRO A 44 7.48 0.02 20.24
C PRO A 44 7.69 -1.47 19.87
N MET A 45 7.31 -2.34 20.80
CA MET A 45 6.79 -3.68 20.53
C MET A 45 5.44 -3.49 19.80
N ALA A 46 5.17 -4.10 18.64
CA ALA A 46 4.88 -5.52 18.44
C ALA A 46 3.65 -5.95 19.26
N ILE A 47 2.59 -6.53 18.66
CA ILE A 47 2.49 -7.14 17.31
C ILE A 47 1.99 -6.14 16.23
N CYS A 48 1.90 -6.61 14.98
CA CYS A 48 1.31 -5.91 13.85
C CYS A 48 0.34 -6.87 13.14
N SER A 49 -0.81 -6.35 12.74
CA SER A 49 -1.91 -7.16 12.21
C SER A 49 -1.45 -8.13 11.12
N THR A 50 -1.70 -9.44 11.33
CA THR A 50 -1.46 -10.52 10.37
C THR A 50 -2.49 -10.53 9.24
N THR A 51 -3.17 -9.40 9.03
CA THR A 51 -4.52 -9.38 8.50
C THR A 51 -4.57 -9.00 7.03
N GLY A 52 -5.37 -9.74 6.26
CA GLY A 52 -5.54 -9.53 4.84
C GLY A 52 -4.83 -10.60 4.00
N ARG A 53 -5.65 -11.42 3.32
CA ARG A 53 -5.20 -12.27 2.21
C ARG A 53 -4.50 -11.40 1.15
N LEU A 54 -3.51 -11.95 0.46
CA LEU A 54 -2.93 -11.33 -0.75
C LEU A 54 -4.06 -10.92 -1.70
N ASN A 55 -3.87 -9.85 -2.49
CA ASN A 55 -4.88 -9.35 -3.44
C ASN A 55 -5.12 -10.28 -4.67
N ARG A 56 -4.77 -11.56 -4.55
CA ARG A 56 -4.99 -12.60 -5.56
C ARG A 56 -6.21 -13.46 -5.20
N ARG A 57 -7.24 -13.43 -6.04
CA ARG A 57 -8.13 -14.59 -6.19
C ARG A 57 -7.37 -15.61 -7.06
N ALA A 58 -7.27 -16.86 -6.63
CA ALA A 58 -6.54 -17.88 -7.39
C ALA A 58 -7.29 -18.22 -8.69
N THR A 59 -6.60 -18.11 -9.83
CA THR A 59 -7.12 -18.51 -11.15
C THR A 59 -6.95 -20.01 -11.33
N ASN A 60 -7.77 -20.80 -10.65
CA ASN A 60 -7.79 -22.25 -10.82
C ASN A 60 -8.51 -22.60 -12.14
N THR A 61 -7.75 -22.80 -13.22
CA THR A 61 -8.21 -23.56 -14.37
C THR A 61 -8.28 -25.04 -14.00
N THR A 62 -9.50 -25.58 -13.90
CA THR A 62 -9.73 -26.97 -13.52
C THR A 62 -9.32 -27.94 -14.62
N THR A 63 -8.34 -28.81 -14.33
CA THR A 63 -8.10 -30.06 -15.06
C THR A 63 -8.15 -31.21 -14.05
N GLY A 64 -9.14 -32.10 -14.18
CA GLY A 64 -9.32 -33.23 -13.27
C GLY A 64 -8.34 -34.37 -13.54
N GLY A 65 -8.16 -35.23 -12.53
CA GLY A 65 -7.37 -36.46 -12.61
C GLY A 65 -7.44 -37.21 -11.29
N ASP A 66 -8.16 -38.33 -11.26
CA ASP A 66 -8.24 -39.22 -10.11
C ASP A 66 -6.93 -39.99 -9.91
N SER A 67 -6.58 -40.27 -8.65
CA SER A 67 -6.35 -41.63 -8.15
C SER A 67 -6.01 -41.64 -6.67
N SER A 68 -6.23 -42.78 -6.02
CA SER A 68 -6.06 -42.97 -4.57
C SER A 68 -4.87 -43.89 -4.26
N SER A 69 -4.24 -43.66 -3.11
CA SER A 69 -3.41 -44.64 -2.39
C SER A 69 -3.39 -44.30 -0.90
N LYS A 70 -3.18 -45.30 -0.05
CA LYS A 70 -2.93 -45.17 1.40
C LYS A 70 -1.46 -45.50 1.68
N GLU A 71 -1.13 -45.66 2.97
CA GLU A 71 0.15 -46.12 3.55
C GLU A 71 1.18 -45.00 3.79
N ASN A 72 1.95 -45.01 4.88
CA ASN A 72 1.72 -45.63 6.20
C ASN A 72 2.52 -44.86 7.27
N GLU A 73 2.25 -45.09 8.56
CA GLU A 73 3.11 -44.59 9.64
C GLU A 73 4.39 -45.43 9.76
N GLU A 74 5.54 -44.78 9.89
CA GLU A 74 6.66 -45.31 10.67
C GLU A 74 7.52 -44.13 11.18
N GLY A 75 7.90 -44.15 12.46
CA GLY A 75 8.58 -43.05 13.14
C GLY A 75 9.96 -43.45 13.65
N ILE A 76 10.92 -42.51 13.59
CA ILE A 76 12.25 -42.68 14.18
C ILE A 76 12.62 -41.42 14.96
N ASP A 77 12.79 -41.57 16.27
CA ASP A 77 13.27 -40.50 17.15
C ASP A 77 14.77 -40.25 16.97
N HIS A 78 15.15 -39.00 16.73
CA HIS A 78 16.50 -38.51 16.98
C HIS A 78 16.48 -37.14 17.67
N ALA A 79 16.77 -37.15 18.97
CA ALA A 79 16.84 -35.94 19.78
C ALA A 79 18.03 -35.05 19.37
N SER A 80 17.75 -33.77 19.10
CA SER A 80 18.76 -32.73 18.90
C SER A 80 18.69 -31.71 20.04
N ALA A 81 19.85 -31.30 20.54
CA ALA A 81 19.93 -30.48 21.76
C ALA A 81 19.34 -29.08 21.56
N ALA A 82 18.40 -28.69 22.44
CA ALA A 82 17.75 -27.39 22.38
C ALA A 82 18.68 -26.27 22.89
N ALA A 83 19.14 -25.41 21.98
CA ALA A 83 19.82 -24.16 22.34
C ALA A 83 18.83 -23.20 23.00
N SER A 84 19.12 -22.76 24.24
CA SER A 84 18.22 -21.91 25.03
C SER A 84 18.01 -20.53 24.37
N PRO A 85 16.77 -20.04 24.23
CA PRO A 85 16.52 -18.72 23.67
C PRO A 85 16.96 -17.61 24.64
N SER A 86 17.51 -16.53 24.09
CA SER A 86 17.84 -15.32 24.84
C SER A 86 16.59 -14.71 25.51
N PRO A 87 16.72 -14.06 26.69
CA PRO A 87 15.56 -13.64 27.49
C PRO A 87 14.59 -12.69 26.78
N ASP A 88 15.08 -11.80 25.91
CA ASP A 88 14.24 -10.92 25.09
C ASP A 88 13.27 -11.70 24.20
N THR A 89 13.74 -12.80 23.58
CA THR A 89 12.98 -13.64 22.65
C THR A 89 11.83 -14.35 23.37
N ALA A 90 12.09 -14.89 24.57
CA ALA A 90 11.07 -15.52 25.40
C ALA A 90 9.95 -14.52 25.78
N SER A 91 10.32 -13.28 26.12
CA SER A 91 9.34 -12.23 26.46
C SER A 91 8.44 -11.84 25.27
N GLN A 92 8.95 -11.92 24.04
CA GLN A 92 8.20 -11.65 22.82
C GLN A 92 7.25 -12.81 22.47
N GLN A 93 7.71 -14.06 22.59
CA GLN A 93 6.86 -15.23 22.40
C GLN A 93 5.71 -15.27 23.41
N GLN A 94 5.98 -15.06 24.71
CA GLN A 94 4.96 -15.03 25.76
C GLN A 94 3.85 -13.98 25.49
N ARG A 95 4.23 -12.76 25.04
CA ARG A 95 3.26 -11.73 24.65
C ARG A 95 2.45 -12.11 23.41
N SER A 96 3.08 -12.73 22.42
CA SER A 96 2.38 -13.22 21.22
C SER A 96 1.35 -14.28 21.57
N THR A 97 1.72 -15.27 22.39
CA THR A 97 0.79 -16.33 22.83
C THR A 97 -0.38 -15.75 23.63
N ALA A 98 -0.11 -14.83 24.56
CA ALA A 98 -1.17 -14.19 25.36
C ALA A 98 -2.21 -13.45 24.51
N ILE A 99 -1.78 -12.75 23.45
CA ILE A 99 -2.69 -12.06 22.51
C ILE A 99 -3.49 -13.08 21.69
N THR A 100 -2.89 -14.17 21.20
CA THR A 100 -3.61 -15.25 20.52
C THR A 100 -4.70 -15.86 21.42
N THR A 101 -4.40 -16.12 22.69
CA THR A 101 -5.38 -16.63 23.67
C THR A 101 -6.53 -15.63 23.91
N GLN A 102 -6.23 -14.32 23.99
CA GLN A 102 -7.26 -13.28 24.15
C GLN A 102 -8.16 -13.14 22.91
N VAL A 103 -7.60 -13.23 21.70
CA VAL A 103 -8.36 -13.24 20.44
C VAL A 103 -9.31 -14.45 20.40
N ALA A 104 -8.80 -15.64 20.69
CA ALA A 104 -9.62 -16.86 20.71
C ALA A 104 -10.77 -16.76 21.74
N ALA A 105 -10.49 -16.26 22.95
CA ALA A 105 -11.50 -16.04 23.98
C ALA A 105 -12.58 -15.03 23.56
N ALA A 106 -12.20 -13.93 22.89
CA ALA A 106 -13.13 -12.91 22.41
C ALA A 106 -14.06 -13.45 21.31
N VAL A 107 -13.53 -14.17 20.32
CA VAL A 107 -14.33 -14.81 19.26
C VAL A 107 -15.25 -15.90 19.84
N SER A 108 -14.75 -16.71 20.78
CA SER A 108 -15.58 -17.68 21.51
C SER A 108 -16.64 -17.04 22.41
N ALA A 109 -16.48 -15.79 22.85
CA ALA A 109 -17.54 -15.04 23.54
C ALA A 109 -18.59 -14.53 22.54
N HIS A 110 -18.15 -13.97 21.40
CA HIS A 110 -19.05 -13.44 20.37
C HIS A 110 -19.97 -14.54 19.78
N ARG A 111 -19.41 -15.69 19.39
CA ARG A 111 -20.19 -16.83 18.86
C ARG A 111 -21.17 -17.45 19.86
N ARG A 112 -21.01 -17.22 21.17
CA ARG A 112 -21.98 -17.64 22.21
C ARG A 112 -23.12 -16.64 22.42
N ALA A 113 -23.03 -15.43 21.88
CA ALA A 113 -24.05 -14.39 22.03
C ALA A 113 -25.02 -14.29 20.83
N GLY A 114 -24.69 -14.91 19.69
CA GLY A 114 -25.49 -14.85 18.46
C GLY A 114 -26.19 -16.16 18.13
N VAL A 115 -27.53 -16.16 18.12
CA VAL A 115 -28.36 -17.26 17.60
C VAL A 115 -29.38 -16.71 16.59
N SER A 116 -29.55 -17.43 15.49
CA SER A 116 -30.56 -17.29 14.42
C SER A 116 -30.18 -16.49 13.17
N LYS A 117 -30.58 -17.06 12.02
CA LYS A 117 -30.40 -16.66 10.61
C LYS A 117 -28.95 -16.51 10.10
N GLN A 118 -28.63 -17.30 9.07
CA GLN A 118 -27.40 -17.20 8.29
C GLN A 118 -27.42 -15.96 7.40
N VAL A 119 -26.97 -14.83 7.94
CA VAL A 119 -26.40 -13.72 7.15
C VAL A 119 -24.89 -13.80 7.34
N GLU A 120 -24.12 -14.01 6.26
CA GLU A 120 -22.66 -14.02 6.35
C GLU A 120 -22.17 -12.61 6.71
N TYR A 121 -21.77 -12.41 7.97
CA TYR A 121 -21.36 -11.10 8.46
C TYR A 121 -19.97 -10.73 7.89
N LYS A 122 -19.96 -10.03 6.75
CA LYS A 122 -18.73 -9.48 6.14
C LYS A 122 -18.06 -8.50 7.12
N CYS A 123 -16.99 -8.93 7.78
CA CYS A 123 -16.15 -8.07 8.61
C CYS A 123 -15.05 -7.39 7.77
N TYR A 124 -14.67 -6.16 8.12
CA TYR A 124 -13.68 -5.36 7.37
C TYR A 124 -12.68 -4.67 8.31
N ASP A 125 -11.43 -4.48 7.89
CA ASP A 125 -10.36 -3.76 8.61
C ASP A 125 -10.56 -2.21 8.61
N VAL A 126 -9.64 -1.42 9.19
CA VAL A 126 -9.68 0.06 9.12
C VAL A 126 -9.57 0.63 7.71
N PHE A 127 -9.06 -0.16 6.76
CA PHE A 127 -8.89 0.23 5.38
C PHE A 127 -10.07 -0.19 4.49
N GLY A 128 -11.05 -0.93 5.03
CA GLY A 128 -12.23 -1.43 4.32
C GLY A 128 -12.06 -2.78 3.62
N PHE A 129 -10.95 -3.50 3.83
CA PHE A 129 -10.68 -4.82 3.27
C PHE A 129 -11.31 -5.92 4.12
N ARG A 130 -11.93 -6.93 3.49
CA ARG A 130 -12.63 -8.02 4.18
C ARG A 130 -11.63 -8.89 4.95
N VAL A 131 -11.91 -9.13 6.22
CA VAL A 131 -11.08 -9.88 7.18
C VAL A 131 -11.95 -10.83 8.03
N SER A 132 -11.32 -11.79 8.72
CA SER A 132 -11.98 -12.69 9.67
C SER A 132 -12.30 -12.02 11.02
N GLU A 133 -13.10 -12.69 11.86
CA GLU A 133 -13.39 -12.23 13.22
C GLU A 133 -12.13 -12.18 14.09
N GLU A 134 -11.26 -13.19 13.94
CA GLU A 134 -9.97 -13.32 14.63
C GLU A 134 -9.01 -12.20 14.21
N GLU A 135 -8.90 -11.96 12.90
CA GLU A 135 -8.14 -10.85 12.31
C GLU A 135 -8.63 -9.49 12.86
N LYS A 136 -9.96 -9.28 12.93
CA LYS A 136 -10.54 -8.04 13.44
C LYS A 136 -10.33 -7.84 14.95
N ALA A 137 -10.43 -8.91 15.73
CA ALA A 137 -10.17 -8.86 17.17
C ALA A 137 -8.70 -8.50 17.47
N GLY A 138 -7.76 -9.04 16.69
CA GLY A 138 -6.35 -8.63 16.75
C GLY A 138 -6.14 -7.14 16.47
N GLU A 139 -6.72 -6.63 15.39
CA GLU A 139 -6.66 -5.20 15.03
C GLU A 139 -7.24 -4.28 16.14
N TYR A 140 -8.29 -4.72 16.83
CA TYR A 140 -8.87 -3.98 17.95
C TYR A 140 -7.96 -3.95 19.19
N LEU A 141 -7.32 -5.08 19.52
CA LEU A 141 -6.35 -5.18 20.63
C LEU A 141 -5.08 -4.36 20.36
N GLU A 142 -4.57 -4.37 19.11
CA GLU A 142 -3.46 -3.50 18.70
C GLU A 142 -3.84 -2.01 18.84
N ARG A 143 -5.05 -1.61 18.39
CA ARG A 143 -5.52 -0.23 18.53
C ARG A 143 -5.73 0.20 19.99
N ARG A 144 -6.18 -0.69 20.88
CA ARG A 144 -6.21 -0.43 22.34
C ARG A 144 -4.83 -0.32 22.99
N SER A 145 -3.79 -0.84 22.36
CA SER A 145 -2.41 -0.82 22.86
C SER A 145 -1.59 0.39 22.35
N GLY A 146 -1.99 0.96 21.22
CA GLY A 146 -1.23 1.97 20.45
C GLY A 146 -1.20 3.39 21.03
N HIS A 147 -0.37 3.61 22.06
CA HIS A 147 -0.10 4.94 22.62
C HIS A 147 0.57 5.89 21.60
N GLY A 148 0.35 7.20 21.73
CA GLY A 148 0.98 8.23 20.91
C GLY A 148 0.30 8.51 19.55
N ALA A 149 -0.84 7.89 19.23
CA ALA A 149 -1.59 8.17 18.01
C ALA A 149 -2.04 9.65 17.92
N ALA A 150 -2.51 10.22 19.04
CA ALA A 150 -2.91 11.63 19.14
C ALA A 150 -1.71 12.60 18.97
N GLU A 151 -0.55 12.32 19.57
CA GLU A 151 0.68 13.10 19.38
C GLU A 151 1.13 13.11 17.91
N SER A 152 1.06 11.95 17.25
CA SER A 152 1.33 11.81 15.81
C SER A 152 0.35 12.64 14.98
N LEU A 153 -0.95 12.63 15.32
CA LEU A 153 -1.97 13.41 14.62
C LEU A 153 -1.72 14.92 14.76
N ARG A 154 -1.50 15.42 15.98
CA ARG A 154 -1.13 16.83 16.26
C ARG A 154 0.14 17.26 15.52
N THR A 155 1.15 16.38 15.48
CA THR A 155 2.39 16.60 14.72
C THR A 155 2.10 16.77 13.23
N TRP A 156 1.27 15.90 12.66
CA TRP A 156 0.91 15.95 11.25
C TRP A 156 -0.01 17.12 10.88
N GLU A 157 -0.85 17.58 11.80
CA GLU A 157 -1.65 18.80 11.63
C GLU A 157 -0.74 20.03 11.52
N SER A 158 0.25 20.16 12.42
CA SER A 158 1.26 21.23 12.32
C SER A 158 2.09 21.14 11.02
N VAL A 159 2.45 19.92 10.58
CA VAL A 159 3.18 19.68 9.31
C VAL A 159 2.32 20.03 8.08
N VAL A 160 1.02 19.77 8.10
CA VAL A 160 0.10 20.09 6.99
C VAL A 160 -0.22 21.59 6.94
N ALA A 161 -0.38 22.24 8.09
CA ALA A 161 -0.60 23.69 8.18
C ALA A 161 0.63 24.49 7.73
N HIS A 162 1.82 24.11 8.20
CA HIS A 162 3.07 24.84 7.92
C HIS A 162 3.88 24.25 6.75
N TRP A 163 3.22 23.53 5.83
CA TRP A 163 3.87 22.69 4.81
C TRP A 163 5.07 23.32 4.08
N PRO A 164 5.03 24.59 3.59
CA PRO A 164 6.18 25.22 2.92
C PRO A 164 7.43 25.35 3.80
N SER A 165 7.26 25.44 5.12
CA SER A 165 8.33 25.62 6.11
C SER A 165 8.91 24.29 6.61
N VAL A 166 8.31 23.14 6.27
CA VAL A 166 8.75 21.82 6.77
C VAL A 166 10.02 21.38 6.06
N ARG A 167 11.16 21.48 6.78
CA ARG A 167 12.48 21.08 6.27
C ARG A 167 12.44 19.66 5.66
N PRO A 168 12.90 19.45 4.40
CA PRO A 168 12.77 18.15 3.71
C PRO A 168 13.35 16.94 4.46
N GLY A 169 14.41 17.14 5.25
CA GLY A 169 14.97 16.10 6.11
C GLY A 169 14.03 15.65 7.24
N LYS A 170 13.17 16.54 7.74
CA LYS A 170 12.20 16.25 8.81
C LYS A 170 10.91 15.65 8.25
N LEU A 171 10.38 16.16 7.13
CA LEU A 171 9.27 15.52 6.40
C LEU A 171 9.58 14.05 6.08
N LYS A 172 10.81 13.78 5.62
CA LYS A 172 11.37 12.45 5.37
C LYS A 172 11.44 11.54 6.61
N GLU A 173 11.68 12.11 7.80
CA GLU A 173 11.63 11.37 9.07
C GLU A 173 10.18 11.00 9.40
N TYR A 174 9.25 11.98 9.28
CA TYR A 174 7.84 11.77 9.57
C TYR A 174 7.20 10.73 8.63
N CYS A 175 7.40 10.80 7.31
CA CYS A 175 6.86 9.79 6.38
C CYS A 175 7.37 8.36 6.67
N ARG A 176 8.62 8.21 7.14
CA ARG A 176 9.18 6.92 7.56
C ARG A 176 8.56 6.40 8.85
N ARG A 177 8.30 7.27 9.84
CA ARG A 177 7.52 6.93 11.04
C ARG A 177 6.09 6.54 10.64
N GLY A 178 5.38 7.48 10.00
CA GLY A 178 4.16 7.24 9.23
C GLY A 178 3.17 8.39 9.27
N VAL A 179 2.38 8.51 8.20
CA VAL A 179 1.23 9.41 8.11
C VAL A 179 -0.01 8.69 8.69
N PRO A 180 -0.72 9.26 9.68
CA PRO A 180 -2.01 8.77 10.16
C PRO A 180 -3.07 8.73 9.05
N GLN A 181 -3.98 7.75 9.09
CA GLN A 181 -5.06 7.61 8.10
C GLN A 181 -5.80 8.95 7.83
N PRO A 182 -6.27 9.72 8.83
CA PRO A 182 -7.09 10.91 8.60
C PRO A 182 -6.37 12.09 7.96
N LYS A 183 -5.04 12.00 7.74
CA LYS A 183 -4.24 13.05 7.09
C LYS A 183 -3.59 12.55 5.79
N ARG A 184 -3.76 11.27 5.41
CA ARG A 184 -2.93 10.68 4.33
C ARG A 184 -3.25 11.24 2.96
N GLY A 185 -4.51 11.38 2.56
CA GLY A 185 -4.88 12.07 1.31
C GLY A 185 -4.30 13.48 1.20
N ALA A 186 -4.51 14.29 2.24
CA ALA A 186 -4.02 15.67 2.30
C ALA A 186 -2.48 15.77 2.23
N VAL A 187 -1.74 14.81 2.80
CA VAL A 187 -0.28 14.73 2.71
C VAL A 187 0.19 14.18 1.36
N TRP A 188 -0.46 13.13 0.84
CA TRP A 188 -0.10 12.53 -0.45
C TRP A 188 -0.30 13.50 -1.61
N GLN A 189 -1.44 14.21 -1.67
CA GLN A 189 -1.65 15.27 -2.67
C GLN A 189 -0.58 16.37 -2.60
N ARG A 190 -0.08 16.70 -1.39
CA ARG A 190 1.01 17.68 -1.19
C ARG A 190 2.39 17.13 -1.57
N LEU A 191 2.65 15.83 -1.37
CA LEU A 191 3.87 15.14 -1.83
C LEU A 191 3.89 14.97 -3.36
N LEU A 192 2.72 14.78 -3.97
CA LEU A 192 2.51 14.65 -5.42
C LEU A 192 2.36 15.99 -6.14
N ARG A 193 2.09 17.08 -5.41
CA ARG A 193 1.70 18.39 -5.95
C ARG A 193 0.42 18.36 -6.80
N SER A 194 -0.45 17.36 -6.56
CA SER A 194 -1.75 17.24 -7.24
C SER A 194 -2.86 18.07 -6.58
N TRP A 195 -2.64 18.58 -5.36
CA TRP A 195 -3.57 19.49 -4.69
C TRP A 195 -3.76 20.77 -5.53
N GLY A 196 -5.00 21.10 -5.86
CA GLY A 196 -5.34 22.29 -6.65
C GLY A 196 -5.32 22.07 -8.17
N MET A 197 -5.10 20.84 -8.67
CA MET A 197 -4.98 20.59 -10.12
C MET A 197 -6.31 20.69 -10.87
N LYS A 198 -7.43 20.28 -10.28
CA LYS A 198 -8.76 20.42 -10.90
C LYS A 198 -9.16 21.89 -11.10
N GLU A 199 -8.77 22.76 -10.16
CA GLU A 199 -8.99 24.21 -10.26
C GLU A 199 -8.07 24.85 -11.32
N GLN A 200 -6.89 24.27 -11.58
CA GLN A 200 -5.97 24.70 -12.66
C GLN A 200 -6.37 24.14 -14.04
N HIS A 201 -7.11 23.03 -14.08
CA HIS A 201 -7.53 22.33 -15.30
C HIS A 201 -9.05 22.07 -15.32
N PRO A 202 -9.89 23.12 -15.21
CA PRO A 202 -11.33 22.97 -15.00
C PRO A 202 -12.00 22.22 -16.16
N GLY A 203 -12.68 21.12 -15.85
CA GLY A 203 -13.39 20.28 -16.81
C GLY A 203 -12.52 19.33 -17.63
N GLU A 204 -11.19 19.37 -17.49
CA GLU A 204 -10.27 18.54 -18.26
C GLU A 204 -10.46 17.04 -17.95
N TYR A 205 -10.61 16.67 -16.67
CA TYR A 205 -10.92 15.29 -16.30
C TYR A 205 -12.27 14.81 -16.87
N ALA A 206 -13.29 15.67 -16.85
CA ALA A 206 -14.61 15.36 -17.43
C ALA A 206 -14.53 15.16 -18.96
N ARG A 207 -13.70 15.95 -19.65
CA ARG A 207 -13.39 15.80 -21.08
C ARG A 207 -12.66 14.48 -21.36
N LEU A 208 -11.65 14.14 -20.57
CA LEU A 208 -10.83 12.95 -20.75
C LEU A 208 -11.59 11.65 -20.48
N ARG A 209 -12.41 11.57 -19.42
CA ARG A 209 -13.17 10.34 -19.08
C ARG A 209 -14.29 10.02 -20.07
N SER A 210 -14.87 11.06 -20.69
CA SER A 210 -15.98 10.94 -21.65
C SER A 210 -15.53 10.67 -23.09
N GLN A 211 -14.26 10.91 -23.42
CA GLN A 211 -13.70 10.59 -24.74
C GLN A 211 -13.64 9.07 -25.00
N PRO A 212 -13.87 8.62 -26.24
CA PRO A 212 -13.63 7.24 -26.63
C PRO A 212 -12.13 6.93 -26.57
N LEU A 213 -11.77 5.71 -26.15
CA LEU A 213 -10.37 5.25 -26.17
C LEU A 213 -9.91 4.97 -27.61
N ALA A 214 -8.61 5.07 -27.85
CA ALA A 214 -8.00 4.85 -29.17
C ALA A 214 -8.09 3.39 -29.69
N SER A 215 -8.35 2.40 -28.82
CA SER A 215 -8.73 1.03 -29.23
C SER A 215 -9.64 0.39 -28.18
N ALA A 216 -10.56 -0.47 -28.65
CA ALA A 216 -11.38 -1.34 -27.81
C ALA A 216 -10.55 -2.35 -26.98
N ASP A 217 -9.33 -2.69 -27.43
CA ASP A 217 -8.42 -3.54 -26.66
C ASP A 217 -8.05 -2.91 -25.32
N VAL A 218 -7.87 -1.60 -25.30
CA VAL A 218 -7.49 -0.83 -24.09
C VAL A 218 -8.63 -0.91 -23.07
N GLU A 219 -9.87 -0.71 -23.51
CA GLU A 219 -11.08 -0.86 -22.67
C GLU A 219 -11.17 -2.29 -22.13
N GLY A 220 -11.02 -3.30 -23.00
CA GLY A 220 -11.05 -4.71 -22.60
C GLY A 220 -9.94 -5.09 -21.59
N VAL A 221 -8.77 -4.46 -21.64
CA VAL A 221 -7.71 -4.65 -20.64
C VAL A 221 -8.03 -3.92 -19.33
N ILE A 222 -8.66 -2.74 -19.38
CA ILE A 222 -9.14 -2.02 -18.18
C ILE A 222 -10.14 -2.87 -17.42
N GLU A 223 -11.23 -3.31 -18.06
CA GLU A 223 -12.31 -4.06 -17.39
C GLU A 223 -11.79 -5.32 -16.69
N ARG A 224 -10.94 -6.10 -17.36
CA ARG A 224 -10.29 -7.31 -16.78
C ARG A 224 -9.33 -7.01 -15.62
N ASP A 225 -8.91 -5.76 -15.43
CA ASP A 225 -8.11 -5.33 -14.27
C ASP A 225 -9.00 -4.83 -13.12
N LEU A 226 -10.20 -4.31 -13.39
CA LEU A 226 -11.17 -3.89 -12.36
C LEU A 226 -11.54 -5.06 -11.45
N ASP A 227 -11.99 -6.18 -12.04
CA ASP A 227 -12.47 -7.40 -11.33
C ASP A 227 -11.47 -7.99 -10.33
N ARG A 228 -10.18 -7.70 -10.51
CA ARG A 228 -9.08 -8.20 -9.68
C ARG A 228 -8.35 -7.11 -8.89
N THR A 229 -8.73 -5.84 -9.01
CA THR A 229 -8.15 -4.75 -8.23
C THR A 229 -8.88 -4.61 -6.90
N PHE A 230 -8.21 -5.05 -5.82
CA PHE A 230 -8.75 -5.04 -4.45
C PHE A 230 -10.18 -5.64 -4.30
N PRO A 231 -10.46 -6.85 -4.82
CA PRO A 231 -11.82 -7.43 -4.86
C PRO A 231 -12.38 -7.81 -3.49
N THR A 232 -11.57 -7.74 -2.42
CA THR A 232 -12.00 -7.93 -1.04
C THR A 232 -12.34 -6.61 -0.32
N HIS A 233 -12.14 -5.46 -0.97
CA HIS A 233 -12.40 -4.15 -0.37
C HIS A 233 -13.82 -3.66 -0.67
N ARG A 234 -14.53 -3.20 0.38
CA ARG A 234 -15.97 -2.86 0.35
C ARG A 234 -16.43 -1.88 -0.75
N LEU A 235 -15.54 -1.03 -1.26
CA LEU A 235 -15.83 -0.05 -2.34
C LEU A 235 -15.74 -0.66 -3.75
N PHE A 236 -15.15 -1.86 -3.87
CA PHE A 236 -14.98 -2.61 -5.13
C PHE A 236 -15.67 -4.00 -5.10
N ASP A 237 -16.06 -4.51 -3.93
CA ASP A 237 -16.76 -5.77 -3.63
C ASP A 237 -18.28 -5.70 -3.96
N GLU A 238 -18.61 -5.26 -5.18
CA GLU A 238 -19.97 -4.96 -5.68
C GLU A 238 -20.13 -5.36 -7.17
N ASP A 239 -19.90 -6.64 -7.48
CA ASP A 239 -20.29 -7.35 -8.73
C ASP A 239 -20.24 -6.55 -10.05
N GLY A 240 -19.10 -5.91 -10.35
CA GLY A 240 -18.83 -5.18 -11.61
C GLY A 240 -19.47 -3.79 -11.73
N ALA A 241 -20.47 -3.50 -10.88
CA ALA A 241 -21.31 -2.30 -10.95
C ALA A 241 -21.01 -1.25 -9.87
N GLY A 242 -20.25 -1.60 -8.83
CA GLY A 242 -20.02 -0.76 -7.65
C GLY A 242 -19.40 0.61 -7.89
N HIS A 243 -19.66 1.54 -6.95
CA HIS A 243 -19.22 2.94 -7.04
C HIS A 243 -17.71 3.07 -7.25
N GLY A 244 -16.90 2.30 -6.51
CA GLY A 244 -15.44 2.31 -6.68
C GLY A 244 -14.97 1.78 -8.01
N GLN A 245 -15.64 0.76 -8.56
CA GLN A 245 -15.30 0.26 -9.89
C GLN A 245 -15.62 1.30 -10.97
N GLN A 246 -16.72 2.05 -10.82
CA GLN A 246 -17.05 3.17 -11.71
C GLN A 246 -16.02 4.32 -11.61
N MET A 247 -15.59 4.70 -10.40
CA MET A 247 -14.51 5.66 -10.20
C MET A 247 -13.21 5.19 -10.85
N LEU A 248 -12.81 3.93 -10.61
CA LEU A 248 -11.58 3.34 -11.11
C LEU A 248 -11.58 3.27 -12.65
N ARG A 249 -12.67 2.77 -13.25
CA ARG A 249 -12.91 2.78 -14.70
C ARG A 249 -12.74 4.18 -15.29
N SER A 250 -13.38 5.19 -14.67
CA SER A 250 -13.34 6.58 -15.13
C SER A 250 -11.94 7.20 -15.05
N ILE A 251 -11.20 6.96 -13.96
CA ILE A 251 -9.81 7.42 -13.79
C ILE A 251 -8.86 6.75 -14.78
N LEU A 252 -9.00 5.45 -15.01
CA LEU A 252 -8.14 4.70 -15.92
C LEU A 252 -8.38 5.06 -17.39
N ARG A 253 -9.65 5.20 -17.80
CA ARG A 253 -10.02 5.72 -19.13
C ARG A 253 -9.49 7.13 -19.36
N ALA A 254 -9.70 8.04 -18.40
CA ALA A 254 -9.20 9.40 -18.48
C ALA A 254 -7.67 9.46 -18.61
N TYR A 255 -6.94 8.63 -17.85
CA TYR A 255 -5.48 8.57 -17.96
C TYR A 255 -5.03 7.99 -19.31
N ALA A 256 -5.70 6.97 -19.84
CA ALA A 256 -5.38 6.40 -21.15
C ALA A 256 -5.55 7.43 -22.28
N ASN A 257 -6.53 8.33 -22.18
CA ASN A 257 -6.70 9.47 -23.09
C ASN A 257 -5.70 10.62 -22.81
N TYR A 258 -5.29 10.82 -21.56
CA TYR A 258 -4.30 11.84 -21.16
C TYR A 258 -2.89 11.52 -21.66
N ASN A 259 -2.49 10.24 -21.64
CA ASN A 259 -1.20 9.77 -22.13
C ASN A 259 -1.37 8.55 -23.06
N VAL A 260 -1.86 8.82 -24.27
CA VAL A 260 -2.11 7.81 -25.33
C VAL A 260 -0.85 7.00 -25.68
N GLY A 261 0.36 7.54 -25.50
CA GLY A 261 1.63 6.84 -25.73
C GLY A 261 1.93 5.71 -24.74
N VAL A 262 1.22 5.66 -23.61
CA VAL A 262 1.20 4.53 -22.67
C VAL A 262 -0.17 3.84 -22.65
N GLY A 263 -1.25 4.60 -22.85
CA GLY A 263 -2.62 4.10 -22.82
C GLY A 263 -2.94 3.47 -21.47
N TYR A 264 -3.34 2.20 -21.48
CA TYR A 264 -3.50 1.39 -20.27
C TYR A 264 -2.60 0.15 -20.31
N CYS A 265 -1.96 -0.16 -19.18
CA CYS A 265 -1.15 -1.35 -18.99
C CYS A 265 -1.54 -2.08 -17.70
N GLN A 266 -1.57 -3.41 -17.74
CA GLN A 266 -1.96 -4.26 -16.61
C GLN A 266 -1.16 -3.92 -15.33
N GLY A 267 -1.89 -3.72 -14.23
CA GLY A 267 -1.36 -3.34 -12.92
C GLY A 267 -1.43 -1.86 -12.61
N MET A 268 -1.72 -0.98 -13.58
CA MET A 268 -1.99 0.44 -13.34
C MET A 268 -3.23 0.65 -12.45
N GLY A 269 -4.24 -0.23 -12.54
CA GLY A 269 -5.44 -0.19 -11.70
C GLY A 269 -5.15 -0.23 -10.20
N PHE A 270 -4.18 -1.02 -9.77
CA PHE A 270 -3.78 -1.07 -8.35
C PHE A 270 -3.15 0.24 -7.87
N LEU A 271 -2.45 0.99 -8.75
CA LEU A 271 -1.91 2.31 -8.43
C LEU A 271 -3.04 3.34 -8.28
N ALA A 272 -3.97 3.37 -9.24
CA ALA A 272 -5.12 4.27 -9.22
C ALA A 272 -6.05 3.98 -8.03
N ALA A 273 -6.38 2.71 -7.77
CA ALA A 273 -7.19 2.31 -6.62
C ALA A 273 -6.50 2.63 -5.28
N THR A 274 -5.17 2.50 -5.18
CA THR A 274 -4.42 2.90 -3.98
C THR A 274 -4.54 4.41 -3.69
N LEU A 275 -4.75 5.23 -4.72
CA LEU A 275 -4.99 6.66 -4.58
C LEU A 275 -6.46 6.98 -4.29
N ILE A 276 -7.42 6.29 -4.92
CA ILE A 276 -8.86 6.38 -4.58
C ILE A 276 -9.06 6.14 -3.08
N LEU A 277 -8.48 5.07 -2.51
CA LEU A 277 -8.60 4.68 -1.10
C LEU A 277 -7.87 5.60 -0.09
N GLN A 278 -7.32 6.73 -0.54
CA GLN A 278 -6.59 7.68 0.31
C GLN A 278 -6.98 9.13 0.03
N VAL A 279 -7.39 9.44 -1.21
CA VAL A 279 -7.82 10.77 -1.66
C VAL A 279 -9.35 10.91 -1.67
N GLU A 280 -10.08 9.79 -1.84
CA GLU A 280 -11.54 9.63 -1.75
C GLU A 280 -12.38 10.39 -2.80
N VAL A 281 -11.95 11.55 -3.27
CA VAL A 281 -12.57 12.31 -4.36
C VAL A 281 -12.03 11.86 -5.73
N GLU A 282 -12.92 11.49 -6.66
CA GLU A 282 -12.57 10.91 -7.96
C GLU A 282 -11.58 11.76 -8.77
N GLU A 283 -11.86 13.05 -8.97
CA GLU A 283 -10.99 13.90 -9.79
C GLU A 283 -9.65 14.24 -9.10
N ASP A 284 -9.64 14.44 -7.78
CA ASP A 284 -8.38 14.64 -7.03
C ASP A 284 -7.52 13.36 -7.06
N ALA A 285 -8.15 12.19 -7.09
CA ALA A 285 -7.48 10.89 -7.25
C ALA A 285 -6.94 10.70 -8.69
N PHE A 286 -7.65 11.17 -9.72
CA PHE A 286 -7.12 11.25 -11.09
C PHE A 286 -5.86 12.12 -11.15
N TRP A 287 -5.90 13.34 -10.61
CA TRP A 287 -4.75 14.23 -10.63
C TRP A 287 -3.58 13.70 -9.79
N ALA A 288 -3.86 13.01 -8.68
CA ALA A 288 -2.85 12.28 -7.92
C ALA A 288 -2.23 11.12 -8.73
N PHE A 289 -3.04 10.40 -9.52
CA PHE A 289 -2.57 9.29 -10.36
C PHE A 289 -1.72 9.79 -11.52
N ALA A 290 -2.18 10.82 -12.22
CA ALA A 290 -1.39 11.52 -13.24
C ALA A 290 -0.03 11.98 -12.67
N ALA A 291 0.00 12.56 -11.45
CA ALA A 291 1.24 12.96 -10.80
C ALA A 291 2.19 11.79 -10.48
N VAL A 292 1.68 10.63 -10.04
CA VAL A 292 2.48 9.40 -9.86
C VAL A 292 3.07 8.91 -11.19
N MET A 293 2.32 9.04 -12.28
CA MET A 293 2.73 8.56 -13.60
C MET A 293 3.75 9.51 -14.28
N GLU A 294 3.54 10.82 -14.16
CA GLU A 294 4.23 11.86 -14.93
C GLU A 294 5.41 12.53 -14.21
N ASP A 295 5.41 12.66 -12.87
CA ASP A 295 6.53 13.32 -12.17
C ASP A 295 7.82 12.50 -12.35
N LYS A 296 8.87 13.15 -12.85
CA LYS A 296 10.21 12.62 -13.14
C LYS A 296 10.85 11.84 -11.97
N ARG A 297 10.38 12.06 -10.74
CA ARG A 297 10.79 11.36 -9.52
C ARG A 297 10.33 9.91 -9.44
N TYR A 298 9.14 9.62 -9.97
CA TYR A 298 8.53 8.30 -10.01
C TYR A 298 8.58 7.77 -11.44
N ASN A 299 8.13 8.58 -12.41
CA ASN A 299 8.13 8.31 -13.84
C ASN A 299 7.50 6.94 -14.17
N MET A 300 6.41 6.58 -13.47
CA MET A 300 5.78 5.26 -13.61
C MET A 300 5.31 5.02 -15.06
N LYS A 301 4.95 6.07 -15.81
CA LYS A 301 4.65 5.97 -17.25
C LYS A 301 5.76 5.28 -18.05
N ALA A 302 7.04 5.45 -17.69
CA ALA A 302 8.16 4.81 -18.36
C ALA A 302 8.35 3.33 -17.93
N ILE A 303 7.89 2.96 -16.72
CA ILE A 303 7.82 1.57 -16.27
C ILE A 303 6.81 0.79 -17.11
N PHE A 304 5.65 1.40 -17.40
CA PHE A 304 4.57 0.81 -18.21
C PHE A 304 4.70 1.05 -19.73
N ALA A 305 5.71 1.79 -20.19
CA ALA A 305 5.91 2.06 -21.61
C ALA A 305 6.14 0.75 -22.40
N PRO A 306 5.74 0.68 -23.70
CA PRO A 306 5.91 -0.51 -24.52
C PRO A 306 7.34 -1.09 -24.49
N GLY A 307 7.46 -2.40 -24.34
CA GLY A 307 8.75 -3.10 -24.12
C GLY A 307 9.32 -3.00 -22.70
N PHE A 308 8.69 -2.24 -21.81
CA PHE A 308 9.05 -2.07 -20.39
C PHE A 308 10.51 -1.63 -20.12
N PRO A 309 11.12 -0.70 -20.89
CA PRO A 309 12.55 -0.42 -20.81
C PRO A 309 13.00 0.12 -19.43
N GLN A 310 12.19 0.96 -18.78
CA GLN A 310 12.51 1.46 -17.43
C GLN A 310 12.32 0.38 -16.34
N LEU A 311 11.52 -0.66 -16.60
CA LEU A 311 11.40 -1.82 -15.70
C LEU A 311 12.65 -2.71 -15.80
N GLN A 312 13.18 -2.92 -17.02
CA GLN A 312 14.46 -3.63 -17.22
C GLN A 312 15.64 -2.87 -16.59
N CYS A 313 15.65 -1.53 -16.71
CA CYS A 313 16.55 -0.67 -15.94
C CYS A 313 16.41 -0.90 -14.42
N THR A 314 15.18 -0.96 -13.93
CA THR A 314 14.86 -1.17 -12.51
C THR A 314 15.35 -2.53 -12.00
N PHE A 315 15.23 -3.60 -12.80
CA PHE A 315 15.81 -4.91 -12.46
C PHE A 315 17.34 -4.84 -12.38
N ARG A 316 18.05 -4.30 -13.37
CA ARG A 316 19.52 -4.18 -13.32
C ARG A 316 20.02 -3.31 -12.16
N VAL A 317 19.29 -2.24 -11.80
CA VAL A 317 19.59 -1.41 -10.62
C VAL A 317 19.38 -2.23 -9.33
N PHE A 318 18.32 -3.04 -9.26
CA PHE A 318 18.07 -3.93 -8.13
C PHE A 318 19.16 -5.01 -8.01
N GLU A 319 19.58 -5.64 -9.10
CA GLU A 319 20.72 -6.59 -9.15
C GLU A 319 22.03 -5.95 -8.69
N ALA A 320 22.36 -4.76 -9.18
CA ALA A 320 23.57 -4.02 -8.77
C ALA A 320 23.53 -3.53 -7.31
N LEU A 321 22.34 -3.47 -6.69
CA LEU A 321 22.18 -3.29 -5.25
C LEU A 321 22.25 -4.61 -4.48
N MET A 322 21.67 -5.69 -5.02
CA MET A 322 21.71 -7.05 -4.47
C MET A 322 23.15 -7.55 -4.36
N ARG A 323 23.93 -7.50 -5.45
CA ARG A 323 25.37 -7.81 -5.49
C ARG A 323 26.21 -7.05 -4.45
N LYS A 324 25.73 -5.87 -4.03
CA LYS A 324 26.40 -4.98 -3.06
C LYS A 324 25.88 -5.10 -1.63
N ARG A 325 24.84 -5.90 -1.38
CA ARG A 325 24.16 -5.98 -0.07
C ARG A 325 23.83 -7.40 0.40
N LEU A 326 23.70 -8.33 -0.54
CA LEU A 326 23.40 -9.74 -0.38
C LEU A 326 24.32 -10.54 -1.35
N PRO A 327 25.67 -10.41 -1.24
CA PRO A 327 26.59 -10.89 -2.29
C PRO A 327 26.52 -12.41 -2.50
N GLU A 328 26.41 -13.20 -1.43
CA GLU A 328 26.26 -14.65 -1.50
C GLU A 328 24.95 -15.04 -2.21
N LEU A 329 23.84 -14.39 -1.87
CA LEU A 329 22.54 -14.62 -2.51
C LEU A 329 22.52 -14.13 -3.97
N TYR A 330 23.29 -13.08 -4.31
CA TYR A 330 23.48 -12.68 -5.72
C TYR A 330 24.18 -13.79 -6.51
N VAL A 331 25.30 -14.30 -6.00
CA VAL A 331 26.05 -15.40 -6.66
C VAL A 331 25.17 -16.64 -6.80
N HIS A 332 24.35 -16.94 -5.79
CA HIS A 332 23.42 -18.06 -5.84
C HIS A 332 22.32 -17.85 -6.90
N LEU A 333 21.55 -16.76 -6.82
CA LEU A 333 20.42 -16.54 -7.71
C LEU A 333 20.83 -16.22 -9.16
N HIS A 334 21.80 -15.32 -9.36
CA HIS A 334 22.18 -14.82 -10.68
C HIS A 334 23.31 -15.66 -11.30
N ASP A 335 24.46 -15.80 -10.64
CA ASP A 335 25.64 -16.42 -11.26
C ASP A 335 25.52 -17.96 -11.39
N ARG A 336 24.86 -18.64 -10.43
CA ARG A 336 24.65 -20.10 -10.45
C ARG A 336 23.33 -20.52 -11.11
N HIS A 337 22.22 -19.93 -10.69
CA HIS A 337 20.87 -20.35 -11.10
C HIS A 337 20.22 -19.48 -12.17
N GLN A 338 20.86 -18.39 -12.63
CA GLN A 338 20.40 -17.52 -13.72
C GLN A 338 18.98 -16.91 -13.53
N ILE A 339 18.52 -16.82 -12.28
CA ILE A 339 17.19 -16.32 -11.89
C ILE A 339 17.18 -14.78 -11.92
N HIS A 340 16.91 -14.23 -13.10
CA HIS A 340 16.74 -12.79 -13.29
C HIS A 340 15.47 -12.26 -12.56
N PRO A 341 15.47 -11.05 -11.98
CA PRO A 341 14.34 -10.51 -11.23
C PRO A 341 13.00 -10.40 -11.98
N SER A 342 12.99 -10.47 -13.32
CA SER A 342 11.76 -10.55 -14.12
C SER A 342 10.89 -11.79 -13.81
N PHE A 343 11.45 -12.84 -13.20
CA PHE A 343 10.69 -14.05 -12.86
C PHE A 343 9.88 -13.96 -11.54
N TYR A 344 10.13 -12.93 -10.72
CA TYR A 344 9.46 -12.77 -9.42
C TYR A 344 9.10 -11.32 -9.02
N ALA A 345 9.91 -10.32 -9.41
CA ALA A 345 9.81 -8.95 -8.91
C ALA A 345 8.98 -7.98 -9.77
N VAL A 346 8.40 -8.43 -10.90
CA VAL A 346 7.61 -7.60 -11.85
C VAL A 346 6.58 -6.73 -11.12
N HIS A 347 5.68 -7.37 -10.36
CA HIS A 347 4.64 -6.65 -9.61
C HIS A 347 5.20 -5.79 -8.46
N TRP A 348 6.37 -6.11 -7.89
CA TRP A 348 6.96 -5.28 -6.81
C TRP A 348 7.24 -3.86 -7.30
N PHE A 349 7.79 -3.75 -8.51
CA PHE A 349 8.16 -2.47 -9.10
C PHE A 349 7.03 -1.84 -9.91
N MET A 350 6.28 -2.59 -10.72
CA MET A 350 5.15 -2.04 -11.49
C MET A 350 4.03 -1.54 -10.59
N THR A 351 3.68 -2.25 -9.52
CA THR A 351 2.55 -1.88 -8.65
C THR A 351 3.00 -1.25 -7.32
N VAL A 352 4.30 -1.00 -7.13
CA VAL A 352 4.88 -0.48 -5.87
C VAL A 352 4.38 -1.30 -4.65
N PHE A 353 4.47 -2.62 -4.78
CA PHE A 353 3.98 -3.66 -3.84
C PHE A 353 2.47 -3.72 -3.54
N THR A 354 1.64 -2.82 -4.09
CA THR A 354 0.16 -2.80 -3.85
C THR A 354 -0.53 -4.13 -4.19
N TYR A 355 -0.02 -4.87 -5.17
CA TYR A 355 -0.56 -6.17 -5.58
C TYR A 355 -0.43 -7.28 -4.52
N TYR A 356 0.47 -7.14 -3.55
CA TYR A 356 0.83 -8.24 -2.64
C TYR A 356 0.46 -8.00 -1.18
N PHE A 357 0.85 -6.87 -0.60
CA PHE A 357 0.70 -6.66 0.84
C PHE A 357 -0.69 -6.14 1.24
N ASN A 358 -1.03 -6.33 2.52
CA ASN A 358 -2.19 -5.67 3.12
C ASN A 358 -2.08 -4.14 3.04
N PHE A 359 -3.23 -3.46 3.01
CA PHE A 359 -3.25 -2.04 2.67
C PHE A 359 -2.58 -1.15 3.72
N GLY A 360 -2.45 -1.62 4.95
CA GLY A 360 -1.63 -1.00 5.99
C GLY A 360 -0.15 -0.93 5.62
N LEU A 361 0.48 -2.05 5.28
CA LEU A 361 1.88 -2.08 4.83
C LEU A 361 2.06 -1.34 3.49
N VAL A 362 1.11 -1.47 2.55
CA VAL A 362 1.11 -0.67 1.31
C VAL A 362 1.15 0.83 1.62
N SER A 363 0.28 1.32 2.51
CA SER A 363 0.27 2.71 2.97
C SER A 363 1.61 3.12 3.59
N ARG A 364 2.25 2.24 4.38
CA ARG A 364 3.59 2.49 4.94
C ARG A 364 4.67 2.62 3.86
N ILE A 365 4.60 1.80 2.81
CA ILE A 365 5.55 1.85 1.68
C ILE A 365 5.32 3.12 0.86
N TRP A 366 4.07 3.48 0.59
CA TRP A 366 3.72 4.64 -0.23
C TRP A 366 4.04 5.98 0.43
N ASP A 367 3.84 6.13 1.74
CA ASP A 367 4.32 7.31 2.49
C ASP A 367 5.82 7.56 2.23
N MET A 368 6.62 6.50 2.20
CA MET A 368 8.05 6.60 1.90
C MET A 368 8.32 6.81 0.41
N PHE A 369 7.62 6.13 -0.49
CA PHE A 369 7.77 6.27 -1.95
C PHE A 369 7.48 7.70 -2.39
N LEU A 370 6.33 8.27 -2.01
CA LEU A 370 5.95 9.64 -2.30
C LEU A 370 6.86 10.68 -1.59
N CYS A 371 7.58 10.28 -0.53
CA CYS A 371 8.54 11.16 0.16
C CYS A 371 10.02 11.00 -0.29
N GLU A 372 10.41 9.89 -0.93
CA GLU A 372 11.81 9.60 -1.30
C GLU A 372 12.04 9.18 -2.77
N GLY A 373 11.00 8.89 -3.54
CA GLY A 373 11.07 8.21 -4.84
C GLY A 373 11.35 6.70 -4.71
N TRP A 374 11.97 6.09 -5.71
CA TRP A 374 12.24 4.64 -5.80
C TRP A 374 13.09 4.02 -4.67
N LYS A 375 13.82 4.82 -3.90
CA LYS A 375 14.78 4.35 -2.89
C LYS A 375 14.20 3.38 -1.82
N PRO A 376 13.07 3.69 -1.15
CA PRO A 376 12.36 2.74 -0.29
C PRO A 376 11.92 1.48 -1.04
N VAL A 377 11.46 1.56 -2.29
CA VAL A 377 10.98 0.40 -3.06
C VAL A 377 12.09 -0.66 -3.18
N TYR A 378 13.28 -0.25 -3.63
CA TYR A 378 14.48 -1.11 -3.66
C TYR A 378 14.86 -1.66 -2.27
N ARG A 379 14.63 -0.91 -1.19
CA ARG A 379 14.93 -1.39 0.17
C ARG A 379 13.96 -2.45 0.66
N ILE A 380 12.67 -2.36 0.30
CA ILE A 380 11.68 -3.39 0.62
C ILE A 380 12.01 -4.67 -0.16
N ALA A 381 12.33 -4.55 -1.46
CA ALA A 381 12.74 -5.69 -2.30
C ALA A 381 13.97 -6.41 -1.72
N LEU A 382 15.01 -5.66 -1.33
CA LEU A 382 16.21 -6.23 -0.69
C LEU A 382 15.93 -6.76 0.73
N ALA A 383 14.93 -6.22 1.44
CA ALA A 383 14.59 -6.69 2.78
C ALA A 383 13.82 -8.02 2.74
N LEU A 384 12.96 -8.25 1.75
CA LEU A 384 12.33 -9.56 1.50
C LEU A 384 13.40 -10.63 1.28
N LEU A 385 14.34 -10.37 0.37
CA LEU A 385 15.47 -11.25 0.12
C LEU A 385 16.36 -11.43 1.37
N LYS A 386 16.58 -10.39 2.18
CA LYS A 386 17.42 -10.50 3.40
C LYS A 386 16.79 -11.33 4.51
N LEU A 387 15.47 -11.29 4.68
CA LEU A 387 14.76 -12.09 5.68
C LEU A 387 14.78 -13.58 5.32
N GLU A 388 14.68 -13.91 4.04
CA GLU A 388 14.61 -15.28 3.53
C GLU A 388 15.98 -15.84 3.07
N GLU A 389 17.04 -15.03 3.16
CA GLU A 389 18.40 -15.30 2.63
C GLU A 389 18.92 -16.70 2.97
N ARG A 390 18.79 -17.12 4.23
CA ARG A 390 19.21 -18.45 4.70
C ARG A 390 18.46 -19.59 3.99
N ARG A 391 17.13 -19.44 3.81
CA ARG A 391 16.30 -20.46 3.15
C ARG A 391 16.57 -20.49 1.66
N LEU A 392 16.72 -19.33 1.01
CA LEU A 392 17.06 -19.24 -0.41
C LEU A 392 18.44 -19.85 -0.69
N LEU A 393 19.43 -19.64 0.18
CA LEU A 393 20.77 -20.24 0.05
C LEU A 393 20.78 -21.77 0.27
N SER A 394 19.79 -22.35 0.97
CA SER A 394 19.69 -23.80 1.14
C SER A 394 18.97 -24.54 0.01
N LEU A 395 18.26 -23.83 -0.88
CA LEU A 395 17.57 -24.43 -2.02
C LEU A 395 18.53 -24.58 -3.20
N THR A 396 18.55 -25.76 -3.83
CA THR A 396 19.56 -26.13 -4.84
C THR A 396 18.99 -26.29 -6.24
N THR A 397 17.66 -26.27 -6.42
CA THR A 397 17.03 -26.28 -7.74
C THR A 397 16.43 -24.93 -8.11
N GLU A 398 16.43 -24.61 -9.40
CA GLU A 398 15.78 -23.41 -9.94
C GLU A 398 14.28 -23.37 -9.62
N THR A 399 13.61 -24.52 -9.71
CA THR A 399 12.16 -24.66 -9.44
C THR A 399 11.82 -24.29 -8.00
N GLU A 400 12.54 -24.81 -7.01
CA GLU A 400 12.31 -24.47 -5.60
C GLU A 400 12.59 -22.99 -5.34
N LEU A 401 13.68 -22.45 -5.89
CA LEU A 401 14.03 -21.04 -5.78
C LEU A 401 12.95 -20.14 -6.38
N LEU A 402 12.45 -20.46 -7.58
CA LEU A 402 11.38 -19.71 -8.24
C LEU A 402 10.07 -19.77 -7.47
N LEU A 403 9.69 -20.91 -6.90
CA LEU A 403 8.51 -21.03 -6.03
C LEU A 403 8.70 -20.21 -4.74
N ALA A 404 9.87 -20.34 -4.09
CA ALA A 404 10.23 -19.61 -2.88
C ALA A 404 10.26 -18.09 -3.08
N LEU A 405 10.70 -17.61 -4.25
CA LEU A 405 10.71 -16.19 -4.63
C LEU A 405 9.32 -15.68 -5.01
N LYS A 406 8.50 -16.48 -5.70
CA LYS A 406 7.11 -16.13 -6.06
C LYS A 406 6.18 -16.07 -4.85
N ALA A 407 6.52 -16.74 -3.74
CA ALA A 407 5.81 -16.70 -2.45
C ALA A 407 6.46 -15.74 -1.41
N ILE A 408 7.55 -15.04 -1.75
CA ILE A 408 8.40 -14.37 -0.74
C ILE A 408 7.73 -13.20 0.02
N GLN A 409 6.60 -12.69 -0.47
CA GLN A 409 5.77 -11.71 0.23
C GLN A 409 4.98 -12.31 1.42
N GLU A 410 4.83 -13.63 1.50
CA GLU A 410 3.89 -14.28 2.41
C GLU A 410 4.40 -14.37 3.85
N SER A 411 3.46 -14.20 4.80
CA SER A 411 3.70 -14.24 6.25
C SER A 411 4.76 -13.26 6.77
N LYS A 412 5.08 -12.19 6.03
CA LYS A 412 6.10 -11.20 6.45
C LYS A 412 5.52 -10.16 7.38
N GLN A 413 6.04 -10.12 8.60
CA GLN A 413 5.67 -9.15 9.64
C GLN A 413 5.99 -7.72 9.19
N PRO A 414 5.00 -6.81 8.99
CA PRO A 414 5.24 -5.49 8.39
C PRO A 414 6.26 -4.65 9.15
N VAL A 415 6.21 -4.68 10.48
CA VAL A 415 7.13 -3.95 11.36
C VAL A 415 8.57 -4.43 11.20
N GLU A 416 8.80 -5.74 11.01
CA GLU A 416 10.12 -6.30 10.79
C GLU A 416 10.66 -5.94 9.40
N LEU A 417 9.85 -6.14 8.36
CA LEU A 417 10.19 -5.80 6.99
C LEU A 417 10.61 -4.33 6.84
N LEU A 418 9.85 -3.41 7.45
CA LEU A 418 10.15 -1.98 7.47
C LEU A 418 11.43 -1.66 8.27
N LYS A 419 11.63 -2.30 9.45
CA LYS A 419 12.86 -2.15 10.26
C LYS A 419 14.09 -2.62 9.45
N THR A 420 14.01 -3.75 8.76
CA THR A 420 15.09 -4.30 7.92
C THR A 420 15.37 -3.44 6.69
N ALA A 421 14.33 -3.00 5.96
CA ALA A 421 14.46 -2.10 4.82
C ALA A 421 15.15 -0.76 5.18
N LEU A 422 14.83 -0.18 6.34
CA LEU A 422 15.44 1.07 6.81
C LEU A 422 16.88 0.88 7.36
N LYS A 423 17.23 -0.33 7.82
CA LYS A 423 18.63 -0.71 8.12
C LYS A 423 19.49 -0.74 6.85
N ILE A 424 18.98 -1.19 5.70
CA ILE A 424 19.74 -1.24 4.44
C ILE A 424 20.15 0.18 3.98
N LYS A 425 21.46 0.40 3.80
CA LYS A 425 22.05 1.73 3.46
C LYS A 425 22.59 1.78 2.02
N PHE A 426 22.14 2.78 1.27
CA PHE A 426 22.78 3.25 0.03
C PHE A 426 22.43 4.74 -0.21
N LYS A 427 23.24 5.45 -1.01
CA LYS A 427 23.00 6.86 -1.39
C LYS A 427 22.03 6.90 -2.59
N SER A 428 21.16 7.91 -2.68
CA SER A 428 20.26 8.06 -3.84
C SER A 428 21.06 8.33 -5.11
N ALA A 429 22.13 9.11 -5.03
CA ALA A 429 23.08 9.34 -6.13
C ALA A 429 23.67 8.04 -6.72
N TYR A 430 23.78 6.95 -5.95
CA TYR A 430 24.24 5.66 -6.49
C TYR A 430 23.16 4.98 -7.35
N VAL A 431 21.89 5.07 -6.95
CA VAL A 431 20.74 4.62 -7.75
C VAL A 431 20.65 5.44 -9.03
N ASN A 432 20.70 6.77 -8.93
CA ASN A 432 20.65 7.67 -10.07
C ASN A 432 21.83 7.43 -11.05
N LYS A 433 23.03 7.13 -10.53
CA LYS A 433 24.18 6.76 -11.35
C LYS A 433 23.90 5.46 -12.14
N LEU A 434 23.44 4.39 -11.49
CA LEU A 434 23.13 3.12 -12.17
C LEU A 434 22.04 3.28 -13.24
N VAL A 435 21.02 4.10 -12.99
CA VAL A 435 19.97 4.44 -13.98
C VAL A 435 20.57 5.20 -15.17
N ALA A 436 21.46 6.17 -14.94
CA ALA A 436 22.14 6.90 -16.01
C ALA A 436 23.09 6.01 -16.83
N GLU A 437 23.81 5.09 -16.19
CA GLU A 437 24.67 4.10 -16.84
C GLU A 437 23.85 3.18 -17.76
N PHE A 438 22.70 2.67 -17.31
CA PHE A 438 21.81 1.86 -18.15
C PHE A 438 21.21 2.67 -19.32
N ASN A 439 20.71 3.88 -19.04
CA ASN A 439 20.10 4.74 -20.07
C ASN A 439 21.12 5.28 -21.10
N ALA A 440 22.42 5.09 -20.86
CA ALA A 440 23.50 5.32 -21.82
C ALA A 440 23.94 4.05 -22.59
N GLN A 441 23.56 2.86 -22.12
CA GLN A 441 23.79 1.57 -22.80
C GLN A 441 22.62 1.15 -23.71
N GLY A 442 21.45 1.78 -23.55
CA GLY A 442 20.25 1.60 -24.39
C GLY A 442 20.11 2.66 -25.48
N LYS A 443 21.22 3.23 -25.95
CA LYS A 443 21.34 4.19 -27.06
C LYS A 443 22.46 3.74 -27.99
#